data_AF-A0A9D9L507-F1
#
_entry.id   AF-A0A9D9L507-F1
#
_cell.length_a   1.000
_cell.length_b   1.000
_cell.length_c   1.000
_cell.angle_alpha   90.00
_cell.angle_beta   90.00
_cell.angle_gamma   90.00
#
_symmetry.space_group_name_H-M   'P 1'
#
loop_
_entity.id
_entity.type
_entity.pdbx_description
1 polymer ?
#
loop_
_entity_poly.entity_id
_entity_poly.type
_entity_poly.pdbx_seq_one_letter_code
_entity_poly.pdbx_strand_id
1 'polypeptide(L)' 'MSKKPVALIIMDGFGYNPDSYGNAIAAAKTPNLDKYFASCPHTLIGASGLDVGLPDGQMGNSEV' A
#
# COMPACT_ATOMS: atom_id res chain seq x y z
N MET A 1 8.97 28.22 -16.51
CA MET A 1 8.06 27.05 -16.41
C MET A 1 7.57 26.93 -14.97
N SER A 2 6.29 26.64 -14.75
CA SER A 2 5.80 26.31 -13.41
C SER A 2 6.34 24.93 -12.99
N LYS A 3 6.72 24.76 -11.73
CA LYS A 3 7.17 23.46 -11.20
C LYS A 3 5.97 22.50 -11.21
N LYS A 4 6.20 21.26 -11.65
CA LYS A 4 5.21 20.18 -11.52
C LYS A 4 5.47 19.48 -10.18
N PRO A 5 4.55 19.54 -9.21
CA PRO A 5 4.76 18.89 -7.93
C PRO A 5 4.74 17.37 -8.11
N VAL A 6 5.61 16.70 -7.36
CA VAL A 6 5.60 15.25 -7.18
C VAL A 6 5.30 15.00 -5.72
N ALA A 7 4.29 14.16 -5.44
CA ALA A 7 3.86 13.83 -4.09
C ALA A 7 4.03 12.33 -3.86
N LEU A 8 4.67 11.98 -2.75
CA LEU A 8 4.64 10.64 -2.18
C LEU A 8 3.54 10.60 -1.13
N ILE A 9 2.58 9.68 -1.29
CA ILE A 9 1.44 9.51 -0.38
C ILE A 9 1.59 8.15 0.29
N ILE A 10 1.78 8.15 1.61
CA ILE A 10 1.89 6.94 2.43
C ILE A 10 0.57 6.73 3.16
N MET A 11 -0.07 5.58 2.94
CA MET A 11 -1.26 5.16 3.67
C MET A 11 -0.81 4.13 4.72
N ASP A 12 -0.55 4.60 5.94
CA ASP A 12 -0.05 3.75 7.04
C ASP A 12 -1.06 2.62 7.36
N GLY A 13 -0.54 1.39 7.51
CA GLY A 13 -1.35 0.18 7.74
C GLY A 13 -2.25 -0.24 6.57
N PHE A 14 -2.11 0.36 5.37
CA PHE A 14 -2.90 0.00 4.19
C PHE A 14 -2.17 -1.06 3.33
N GLY A 15 -2.46 -2.33 3.58
CA GLY A 15 -1.85 -3.46 2.87
C GLY A 15 -2.75 -4.10 1.80
N TYR A 16 -2.17 -5.03 1.04
CA TYR A 16 -2.91 -5.93 0.15
C TYR A 16 -3.07 -7.29 0.82
N ASN A 17 -4.32 -7.74 0.97
CA ASN A 17 -4.66 -9.10 1.41
C ASN A 17 -5.70 -9.67 0.42
N PRO A 18 -5.43 -10.81 -0.23
CA PRO A 18 -6.37 -11.43 -1.17
C PRO A 18 -7.62 -12.02 -0.47
N ASP A 19 -7.56 -12.28 0.84
CA ASP A 19 -8.73 -12.69 1.61
C ASP A 19 -9.58 -11.46 1.98
N SER A 20 -10.89 -11.64 1.89
CA SER A 20 -11.90 -10.64 2.25
C SER A 20 -12.40 -10.78 3.69
N TYR A 21 -12.19 -11.94 4.33
CA TYR A 21 -12.63 -12.16 5.70
C TYR A 21 -11.82 -11.30 6.68
N GLY A 22 -12.53 -10.46 7.45
CA GLY A 22 -11.90 -9.53 8.39
C GLY A 22 -11.09 -8.40 7.74
N ASN A 23 -11.16 -8.24 6.41
CA ASN A 23 -10.39 -7.26 5.67
C ASN A 23 -11.15 -5.92 5.56
N ALA A 24 -10.81 -4.97 6.43
CA ALA A 24 -11.43 -3.65 6.44
C ALA A 24 -11.19 -2.86 5.16
N ILE A 25 -10.05 -3.05 4.49
CA ILE A 25 -9.71 -2.36 3.23
C ILE A 25 -10.64 -2.84 2.12
N ALA A 26 -10.78 -4.17 1.97
CA ALA A 26 -11.67 -4.76 0.98
C ALA A 26 -13.16 -4.45 1.24
N ALA A 27 -13.55 -4.30 2.51
CA ALA A 27 -14.92 -3.96 2.90
C ALA A 27 -15.24 -2.45 2.78
N ALA A 28 -14.23 -1.58 2.70
CA ALA A 28 -14.41 -0.14 2.64
C ALA A 28 -14.91 0.32 1.26
N LYS A 29 -15.61 1.45 1.23
CA LYS A 29 -15.93 2.16 -0.02
C LYS A 29 -14.79 3.12 -0.35
N THR A 30 -13.97 2.78 -1.34
CA THR A 30 -12.75 3.54 -1.68
C THR A 30 -12.75 4.11 -3.10
N PRO A 31 -13.80 4.84 -3.53
CA PRO A 31 -14.04 5.17 -4.95
C PRO A 31 -12.89 5.92 -5.64
N ASN A 32 -12.12 6.72 -4.90
CA ASN A 32 -10.96 7.41 -5.43
C ASN A 32 -9.77 6.46 -5.66
N LEU A 33 -9.46 5.59 -4.69
CA LEU A 33 -8.40 4.59 -4.83
C LEU A 33 -8.77 3.57 -5.91
N ASP A 34 -10.02 3.12 -5.94
CA ASP A 34 -10.54 2.19 -6.95
C ASP A 34 -10.34 2.76 -8.36
N LYS A 35 -10.65 4.05 -8.55
CA LYS A 35 -10.41 4.76 -9.80
C LYS A 35 -8.92 4.82 -10.16
N TYR A 36 -8.04 5.13 -9.19
CA TYR A 36 -6.61 5.19 -9.46
C TYR A 36 -6.03 3.82 -9.81
N PHE A 37 -6.38 2.77 -9.09
CA PHE A 37 -5.93 1.41 -9.42
C PHE A 37 -6.48 0.92 -10.77
N ALA A 38 -7.68 1.33 -11.17
CA ALA A 38 -8.24 0.97 -12.48
C ALA A 38 -7.62 1.74 -13.66
N SER A 39 -7.11 2.96 -13.44
CA SER A 39 -6.72 3.87 -14.53
C SER A 39 -5.23 4.23 -14.56
N CYS A 40 -4.47 3.93 -13.51
CA CYS A 40 -3.05 4.23 -13.41
C CYS A 40 -2.23 2.94 -13.23
N PRO A 41 -0.98 2.89 -13.75
CA PRO A 41 -0.06 1.80 -13.46
C PRO A 41 0.16 1.66 -11.95
N HIS A 42 0.07 0.43 -11.45
CA HIS A 42 0.30 0.10 -10.05
C HIS A 42 0.94 -1.28 -9.93
N THR A 43 1.63 -1.53 -8.82
CA THR A 43 2.26 -2.82 -8.49
C THR A 43 2.25 -3.03 -6.97
N LEU A 44 2.50 -4.27 -6.54
CA LEU A 44 2.79 -4.60 -5.15
C LEU A 44 4.30 -4.59 -4.90
N ILE A 45 4.69 -4.35 -3.65
CA ILE A 45 6.08 -4.38 -3.18
C ILE A 45 6.16 -5.14 -1.84
N GLY A 46 7.34 -5.69 -1.53
CA GLY A 46 7.64 -6.23 -0.21
C GLY A 46 7.78 -5.11 0.82
N ALA A 47 7.08 -5.22 1.94
CA ALA A 47 7.07 -4.23 3.02
C ALA A 47 7.30 -4.86 4.41
N SER A 48 7.87 -6.07 4.45
CA SER A 48 8.10 -6.85 5.67
C SER A 48 9.22 -7.87 5.46
N GLY A 49 9.69 -8.48 6.55
CA GLY A 49 10.72 -9.51 6.49
C GLY A 49 12.01 -9.04 5.82
N LEU A 50 12.62 -9.93 5.04
CA LEU A 50 13.93 -9.68 4.43
C LEU A 50 13.93 -8.50 3.46
N ASP A 51 12.79 -8.18 2.84
CA ASP A 51 12.67 -7.07 1.88
C ASP A 51 12.93 -5.70 2.50
N VAL A 52 12.76 -5.58 3.83
CA VAL A 52 13.01 -4.35 4.61
C VAL A 52 14.09 -4.54 5.68
N GLY A 53 14.89 -5.61 5.57
CA GLY A 53 15.99 -5.88 6.50
C GLY A 53 15.60 -6.51 7.83
N LEU A 54 14.37 -7.04 7.95
CA LEU A 54 13.91 -7.80 9.11
C LEU A 54 14.10 -9.31 8.90
N PRO A 55 14.17 -10.11 9.99
CA PRO A 55 14.07 -11.57 9.91
C PRO A 55 12.86 -12.04 9.10
N ASP A 56 12.99 -13.20 8.45
CA ASP A 56 11.90 -13.80 7.68
C ASP A 56 10.64 -14.02 8.53
N GLY A 57 9.48 -13.74 7.95
CA GLY A 57 8.18 -13.79 8.62
C GLY A 57 7.90 -12.66 9.61
N GLN A 58 8.85 -11.75 9.88
CA GLN A 58 8.60 -10.61 10.75
C GLN A 58 7.79 -9.53 10.03
N MET A 59 6.70 -9.10 10.68
CA MET A 59 5.85 -8.01 10.19
C MET A 59 6.64 -6.69 10.09
N GLY A 60 6.37 -5.92 9.03
CA GLY A 60 6.86 -4.56 8.89
C GLY A 60 6.25 -3.60 9.91
N ASN A 61 6.78 -2.39 9.98
CA ASN A 61 6.31 -1.34 10.89
C ASN A 61 6.63 0.04 10.29
N SER A 62 6.20 1.12 10.94
CA SER A 62 6.35 2.49 10.40
C SER A 62 7.78 3.06 10.49
N GLU A 63 8.68 2.45 11.27
CA GLU A 63 10.07 2.91 11.44
C GLU A 63 11.02 2.31 10.41
N VAL A 64 10.78 1.04 10.07
CA VAL A 64 11.60 0.21 9.19
C VAL A 64 11.17 0.37 7.73
#